data_AF-A0A2W2DDL6-F1
#
_entry.id   AF-A0A2W2DDL6-F1
#
_cell.length_a   1.000
_cell.length_b   1.000
_cell.length_c   1.000
_cell.angle_alpha   90.00
_cell.angle_beta   90.00
_cell.angle_gamma   90.00
#
_symmetry.space_group_name_H-M   'P 1'
#
loop_
_entity.id
_entity.type
_entity.pdbx_description
1 polymer ?
#
loop_
_entity_poly.entity_id
_entity_poly.type
_entity_poly.pdbx_seq_one_letter_code
_entity_poly.pdbx_strand_id
1 'polypeptide(L)'
;AVYFMVERGGLLSGPELGALLVLTGLCQVGIYVVWRGWPFAGLGRRWVRILSANVAVVGGASLTYAAVHVAGGVPPAVITAVAGQLIAAGLVVGILFEGWLQTRLPPAAERVVSLAAVIVLAAVLAFALEAYAGTLVWERATADDWVGHVGLNALGLAVILHVAISRRWPFTSGSPS
;
A
#
# COMPACT_ATOMS: atom_id res chain seq x y z
N ALA A 1 -7.31 19.99 -12.13
CA ALA A 1 -8.33 19.96 -13.21
C ALA A 1 -9.10 18.64 -13.20
N VAL A 2 -8.45 17.48 -13.32
CA VAL A 2 -9.12 16.16 -13.28
C VAL A 2 -9.86 15.90 -11.95
N TYR A 3 -9.24 16.25 -10.82
CA TYR A 3 -9.85 16.09 -9.48
C TYR A 3 -11.17 16.89 -9.31
N PHE A 4 -11.22 18.09 -9.89
CA PHE A 4 -12.42 18.96 -9.85
C PHE A 4 -13.55 18.48 -10.78
N MET A 5 -13.24 17.65 -11.76
CA MET A 5 -14.22 17.15 -12.72
C MET A 5 -14.92 15.87 -12.24
N VAL A 6 -14.25 15.07 -11.40
CA VAL A 6 -14.82 13.81 -10.89
C VAL A 6 -15.83 14.07 -9.75
N GLU A 7 -15.57 15.07 -8.91
CA GLU A 7 -16.40 15.38 -7.74
C GLU A 7 -17.73 16.10 -8.10
N ARG A 8 -17.76 16.89 -9.17
CA ARG A 8 -18.99 17.54 -9.68
C ARG A 8 -19.74 16.74 -10.75
N GLY A 9 -19.10 15.74 -11.35
CA GLY A 9 -19.67 14.95 -12.46
C GLY A 9 -20.50 13.74 -12.03
N GLY A 10 -20.54 13.39 -10.73
CA GLY A 10 -21.35 12.27 -10.23
C GLY A 10 -20.90 10.87 -10.69
N LEU A 11 -19.68 10.74 -11.20
CA LEU A 11 -19.17 9.46 -11.72
C LEU A 11 -18.70 8.49 -10.62
N LEU A 12 -18.22 9.02 -9.49
CA LEU A 12 -17.81 8.23 -8.32
C LEU A 12 -18.10 9.02 -7.04
N SER A 13 -18.66 8.37 -6.05
CA SER A 13 -18.84 8.89 -4.70
C SER A 13 -17.50 8.99 -3.95
N GLY A 14 -17.43 9.84 -2.93
CA GLY A 14 -16.21 10.06 -2.13
C GLY A 14 -15.55 8.76 -1.62
N PRO A 15 -16.29 7.77 -1.10
CA PRO A 15 -15.73 6.48 -0.68
C PRO A 15 -15.10 5.67 -1.82
N GLU A 16 -15.69 5.73 -3.02
CA GLU A 16 -15.18 5.01 -4.19
C GLU A 16 -13.87 5.63 -4.69
N LEU A 17 -13.76 6.95 -4.65
CA LEU A 17 -12.50 7.66 -4.92
C LEU A 17 -11.42 7.32 -3.88
N GLY A 18 -11.79 7.27 -2.60
CA GLY A 18 -10.89 6.86 -1.52
C GLY A 18 -10.32 5.45 -1.77
N ALA A 19 -11.18 4.49 -2.07
CA ALA A 19 -10.78 3.12 -2.35
C ALA A 19 -9.85 3.01 -3.58
N LEU A 20 -10.14 3.73 -4.66
CA LEU A 20 -9.28 3.77 -5.85
C LEU A 20 -7.90 4.38 -5.57
N LEU A 21 -7.83 5.46 -4.78
CA LEU A 21 -6.56 6.08 -4.39
C LEU A 21 -5.71 5.14 -3.54
N VAL A 22 -6.33 4.42 -2.61
CA VAL A 22 -5.64 3.46 -1.76
C VAL A 22 -5.16 2.26 -2.58
N LEU A 23 -5.97 1.74 -3.51
CA LEU A 23 -5.52 0.69 -4.44
C LEU A 23 -4.36 1.17 -5.33
N THR A 24 -4.37 2.43 -5.73
CA THR A 24 -3.24 3.03 -6.45
C THR A 24 -1.97 3.00 -5.60
N GLY A 25 -2.07 3.40 -4.32
CA GLY A 25 -0.99 3.28 -3.35
C GLY A 25 -0.50 1.84 -3.17
N LEU A 26 -1.43 0.87 -3.12
CA LEU A 26 -1.09 -0.56 -3.04
C LEU A 26 -0.31 -1.04 -4.26
N CYS A 27 -0.73 -0.67 -5.48
CA CYS A 27 0.02 -0.99 -6.68
C CYS A 27 1.40 -0.34 -6.68
N GLN A 28 1.53 0.90 -6.17
CA GLN A 28 2.82 1.57 -6.02
C GLN A 28 3.75 0.83 -5.04
N VAL A 29 3.25 0.45 -3.87
CA VAL A 29 4.04 -0.31 -2.88
C VAL A 29 4.45 -1.67 -3.44
N GLY A 30 3.53 -2.40 -4.08
CA GLY A 30 3.83 -3.69 -4.69
C GLY A 30 4.94 -3.58 -5.74
N ILE A 31 4.78 -2.69 -6.72
CA ILE A 31 5.72 -2.56 -7.85
C ILE A 31 7.04 -1.95 -7.39
N TYR A 32 7.03 -0.82 -6.68
CA TYR A 32 8.25 -0.05 -6.40
C TYR A 32 8.96 -0.45 -5.12
N VAL A 33 8.24 -0.94 -4.10
CA VAL A 33 8.84 -1.28 -2.80
C VAL A 33 9.08 -2.79 -2.71
N VAL A 34 8.02 -3.59 -2.82
CA VAL A 34 8.11 -5.05 -2.65
C VAL A 34 8.90 -5.69 -3.80
N TRP A 35 8.65 -5.27 -5.04
CA TRP A 35 9.32 -5.80 -6.23
C TRP A 35 10.43 -4.90 -6.80
N ARG A 36 10.73 -3.78 -6.12
CA ARG A 36 11.84 -2.88 -6.45
C ARG A 36 11.90 -2.42 -7.92
N GLY A 37 10.74 -2.12 -8.47
CA GLY A 37 10.56 -1.62 -9.83
C GLY A 37 10.43 -2.71 -10.89
N TRP A 38 10.49 -4.00 -10.54
CA TRP A 38 10.11 -5.08 -11.45
C TRP A 38 8.57 -5.04 -11.70
N PRO A 39 8.07 -5.30 -12.92
CA PRO A 39 8.77 -5.77 -14.12
C PRO A 39 9.47 -4.71 -14.97
N PHE A 40 9.34 -3.43 -14.63
CA PHE A 40 9.76 -2.32 -15.50
C PHE A 40 11.24 -1.93 -15.37
N ALA A 41 11.94 -2.43 -14.33
CA ALA A 41 13.34 -2.07 -14.04
C ALA A 41 14.29 -2.32 -15.22
N GLY A 42 14.04 -3.37 -16.03
CA GLY A 42 14.86 -3.74 -17.18
C GLY A 42 14.62 -2.92 -18.45
N LEU A 43 13.65 -2.00 -18.46
CA LEU A 43 13.37 -1.16 -19.62
C LEU A 43 14.49 -0.12 -19.80
N GLY A 44 15.21 -0.20 -20.92
CA GLY A 44 16.41 0.61 -21.18
C GLY A 44 16.15 2.11 -21.31
N ARG A 45 15.00 2.53 -21.85
CA ARG A 45 14.65 3.96 -21.99
C ARG A 45 13.94 4.45 -20.72
N ARG A 46 14.53 5.43 -20.03
CA ARG A 46 14.00 6.02 -18.79
C ARG A 46 12.53 6.44 -18.90
N TRP A 47 12.15 7.14 -19.96
CA TRP A 47 10.77 7.61 -20.15
C TRP A 47 9.78 6.45 -20.36
N VAL A 48 10.17 5.43 -21.12
CA VAL A 48 9.34 4.23 -21.33
C VAL A 48 9.12 3.51 -20.00
N ARG A 49 10.19 3.33 -19.21
CA ARG A 49 10.09 2.75 -17.87
C ARG A 49 9.10 3.47 -16.97
N ILE A 50 9.20 4.80 -16.91
CA ILE A 50 8.32 5.64 -16.08
C ILE A 50 6.88 5.55 -16.56
N LEU A 51 6.63 5.68 -17.87
CA LEU A 51 5.29 5.63 -18.43
C LEU A 51 4.64 4.26 -18.22
N SER A 52 5.33 3.18 -18.56
CA SER A 52 4.82 1.82 -18.39
C SER A 52 4.49 1.52 -16.93
N ALA A 53 5.35 1.93 -15.99
CA ALA A 53 5.11 1.69 -14.57
C ALA A 53 3.92 2.51 -14.03
N ASN A 54 3.75 3.77 -14.44
CA ASN A 54 2.60 4.56 -14.04
C ASN A 54 1.30 4.06 -14.66
N VAL A 55 1.31 3.67 -15.93
CA VAL A 55 0.15 3.05 -16.60
C VAL A 55 -0.22 1.75 -15.90
N ALA A 56 0.76 0.93 -15.51
CA ALA A 56 0.50 -0.31 -14.77
C ALA A 56 -0.06 -0.05 -13.37
N VAL A 57 0.42 0.98 -12.68
CA VAL A 57 -0.10 1.38 -11.37
C VAL A 57 -1.55 1.83 -11.47
N VAL A 58 -1.85 2.78 -12.36
CA VAL A 58 -3.20 3.34 -12.51
C VAL A 58 -4.14 2.28 -13.10
N GLY A 59 -3.73 1.60 -14.15
CA GLY A 59 -4.51 0.54 -14.78
C GLY A 59 -4.74 -0.64 -13.85
N GLY A 60 -3.71 -1.07 -13.11
CA GLY A 60 -3.82 -2.14 -12.13
C GLY A 60 -4.78 -1.81 -10.99
N ALA A 61 -4.72 -0.58 -10.46
CA ALA A 61 -5.65 -0.12 -9.43
C ALA A 61 -7.10 -0.07 -9.95
N SER A 62 -7.32 0.51 -11.13
CA SER A 62 -8.64 0.58 -11.75
C SER A 62 -9.23 -0.80 -12.06
N LEU A 63 -8.42 -1.73 -12.59
CA LEU A 63 -8.84 -3.10 -12.87
C LEU A 63 -9.15 -3.87 -11.58
N THR A 64 -8.31 -3.71 -10.55
CA THR A 64 -8.55 -4.34 -9.24
C THR A 64 -9.84 -3.82 -8.62
N TYR A 65 -10.07 -2.51 -8.69
CA TYR A 65 -11.31 -1.90 -8.20
C TYR A 65 -12.53 -2.42 -8.97
N ALA A 66 -12.47 -2.46 -10.31
CA ALA A 66 -13.56 -2.99 -11.12
C ALA A 66 -13.84 -4.47 -10.80
N ALA A 67 -12.79 -5.29 -10.63
CA ALA A 67 -12.97 -6.70 -10.29
C ALA A 67 -13.57 -6.90 -8.90
N VAL A 68 -13.08 -6.16 -7.89
CA VAL A 68 -13.45 -6.37 -6.49
C VAL A 68 -14.77 -5.68 -6.14
N HIS A 69 -14.91 -4.41 -6.53
CA HIS A 69 -16.10 -3.61 -6.23
C HIS A 69 -17.23 -3.85 -7.23
N VAL A 70 -16.96 -3.66 -8.53
CA VAL A 70 -18.02 -3.65 -9.55
C VAL A 70 -18.49 -5.07 -9.87
N ALA A 71 -17.58 -6.02 -10.03
CA ALA A 71 -17.94 -7.41 -10.31
C ALA A 71 -18.19 -8.23 -9.03
N GLY A 72 -17.42 -7.97 -7.97
CA GLY A 72 -17.51 -8.72 -6.70
C GLY A 72 -18.47 -8.14 -5.66
N GLY A 73 -18.98 -6.92 -5.86
CA GLY A 73 -19.91 -6.25 -4.92
C GLY A 73 -19.28 -5.87 -3.57
N VAL A 74 -17.94 -5.90 -3.44
CA VAL A 74 -17.27 -5.62 -2.17
C VAL A 74 -17.37 -4.13 -1.84
N PRO A 75 -17.80 -3.73 -0.64
CA PRO A 75 -17.91 -2.31 -0.28
C PRO A 75 -16.57 -1.55 -0.33
N PRO A 76 -16.54 -0.28 -0.75
CA PRO A 76 -15.30 0.52 -0.82
C PRO A 76 -14.54 0.64 0.51
N ALA A 77 -15.26 0.62 1.64
CA ALA A 77 -14.66 0.65 2.97
C ALA A 77 -13.81 -0.60 3.25
N VAL A 78 -14.31 -1.78 2.89
CA VAL A 78 -13.59 -3.06 3.05
C VAL A 78 -12.35 -3.08 2.15
N ILE A 79 -12.48 -2.61 0.91
CA ILE A 79 -11.36 -2.49 -0.03
C ILE A 79 -10.26 -1.60 0.56
N THR A 80 -10.65 -0.45 1.10
CA THR A 80 -9.75 0.52 1.70
C THR A 80 -9.01 -0.08 2.90
N ALA A 81 -9.72 -0.76 3.80
CA ALA A 81 -9.13 -1.39 4.97
C ALA A 81 -8.10 -2.48 4.60
N VAL A 82 -8.49 -3.41 3.71
CA VAL A 82 -7.62 -4.51 3.26
C VAL A 82 -6.40 -3.97 2.51
N ALA A 83 -6.61 -3.01 1.60
CA ALA A 83 -5.51 -2.42 0.85
C ALA A 83 -4.55 -1.65 1.77
N GLY A 84 -5.06 -0.96 2.80
CA GLY A 84 -4.24 -0.32 3.83
C GLY A 84 -3.34 -1.31 4.57
N GLN A 85 -3.88 -2.46 4.99
CA GLN A 85 -3.10 -3.51 5.66
C GLN A 85 -2.03 -4.10 4.75
N LEU A 86 -2.36 -4.35 3.48
CA LEU A 86 -1.39 -4.82 2.49
C LEU A 86 -0.30 -3.79 2.19
N ILE A 87 -0.63 -2.50 2.16
CA ILE A 87 0.36 -1.42 2.03
C ILE A 87 1.30 -1.45 3.25
N ALA A 88 0.76 -1.44 4.46
CA ALA A 88 1.56 -1.44 5.69
C ALA A 88 2.50 -2.67 5.74
N ALA A 89 1.96 -3.86 5.47
CA ALA A 89 2.75 -5.09 5.40
C ALA A 89 3.79 -5.06 4.28
N GLY A 90 3.43 -4.53 3.10
CA GLY A 90 4.31 -4.32 1.96
C GLY A 90 5.50 -3.44 2.29
N LEU A 91 5.28 -2.34 3.02
CA LEU A 91 6.34 -1.46 3.48
C LEU A 91 7.22 -2.16 4.52
N VAL A 92 6.64 -2.85 5.51
CA VAL A 92 7.40 -3.61 6.52
C VAL A 92 8.30 -4.65 5.85
N VAL A 93 7.75 -5.48 4.97
CA VAL A 93 8.51 -6.54 4.29
C VAL A 93 9.55 -5.93 3.35
N GLY A 94 9.13 -5.01 2.48
CA GLY A 94 9.99 -4.46 1.44
C GLY A 94 11.11 -3.57 1.98
N ILE A 95 10.93 -2.93 3.13
CA ILE A 95 11.93 -2.02 3.73
C ILE A 95 12.75 -2.73 4.82
N LEU A 96 12.13 -3.44 5.77
CA LEU A 96 12.87 -4.02 6.90
C LEU A 96 13.65 -5.28 6.50
N PHE A 97 13.15 -6.05 5.55
CA PHE A 97 13.84 -7.24 5.03
C PHE A 97 14.63 -6.94 3.75
N GLU A 98 14.84 -5.65 3.44
CA GLU A 98 15.63 -5.20 2.30
C GLU A 98 17.05 -5.79 2.36
N GLY A 99 17.38 -6.67 1.42
CA GLY A 99 18.73 -7.25 1.25
C GLY A 99 18.92 -8.58 1.98
N TRP A 100 18.17 -8.84 3.06
CA TRP A 100 18.23 -10.12 3.76
C TRP A 100 17.70 -11.27 2.88
N LEU A 101 16.54 -11.09 2.22
CA LEU A 101 16.00 -12.10 1.30
C LEU A 101 16.88 -12.29 0.05
N GLN A 102 17.49 -11.21 -0.45
CA GLN A 102 18.29 -11.22 -1.69
C GLN A 102 19.55 -12.07 -1.59
N THR A 103 20.14 -12.12 -0.41
CA THR A 103 21.33 -12.94 -0.15
C THR A 103 21.00 -14.42 0.01
N ARG A 104 19.72 -14.77 0.19
CA ARG A 104 19.25 -16.13 0.53
C ARG A 104 18.50 -16.80 -0.62
N LEU A 105 17.91 -16.03 -1.54
CA LEU A 105 16.97 -16.55 -2.55
C LEU A 105 17.26 -16.02 -3.97
N PRO A 106 17.00 -16.82 -5.01
CA PRO A 106 16.94 -16.34 -6.38
C PRO A 106 15.87 -15.25 -6.56
N PRO A 107 16.02 -14.30 -7.51
CA PRO A 107 15.12 -13.16 -7.66
C PRO A 107 13.63 -13.51 -7.86
N ALA A 108 13.34 -14.63 -8.54
CA ALA A 108 11.95 -15.09 -8.72
C ALA A 108 11.35 -15.62 -7.41
N ALA A 109 12.12 -16.41 -6.64
CA ALA A 109 11.70 -16.93 -5.35
C ALA A 109 11.56 -15.83 -4.30
N GLU A 110 12.48 -14.85 -4.29
CA GLU A 110 12.39 -13.67 -3.43
C GLU A 110 11.04 -12.97 -3.58
N ARG A 111 10.60 -12.72 -4.82
CA ARG A 111 9.34 -12.01 -5.07
C ARG A 111 8.12 -12.77 -4.56
N VAL A 112 8.12 -14.09 -4.73
CA VAL A 112 7.03 -14.95 -4.24
C VAL A 112 7.02 -14.99 -2.72
N VAL A 113 8.18 -15.17 -2.08
CA VAL A 113 8.28 -15.19 -0.62
C VAL A 113 7.93 -13.83 -0.03
N SER A 114 8.40 -12.73 -0.62
CA SER A 114 8.03 -11.37 -0.20
C SER A 114 6.53 -11.15 -0.31
N LEU A 115 5.90 -11.56 -1.41
CA LEU A 115 4.45 -11.43 -1.58
C LEU A 115 3.69 -12.31 -0.56
N ALA A 116 4.13 -13.53 -0.33
CA ALA A 116 3.56 -14.41 0.70
C ALA A 116 3.69 -13.80 2.10
N ALA A 117 4.86 -13.26 2.45
CA ALA A 117 5.10 -12.59 3.72
C ALA A 117 4.20 -11.36 3.89
N VAL A 118 3.99 -10.57 2.84
CA VAL A 118 3.07 -9.43 2.85
C VAL A 118 1.63 -9.88 3.12
N ILE A 119 1.16 -10.94 2.44
CA ILE A 119 -0.19 -11.47 2.64
C ILE A 119 -0.36 -12.00 4.07
N VAL A 120 0.59 -12.80 4.56
CA VAL A 120 0.55 -13.36 5.92
C VAL A 120 0.57 -12.25 6.96
N LEU A 121 1.46 -11.26 6.82
CA LEU A 121 1.55 -10.15 7.75
C LEU A 121 0.30 -9.26 7.71
N ALA A 122 -0.26 -8.99 6.54
CA ALA A 122 -1.50 -8.25 6.41
C ALA A 122 -2.66 -8.98 7.09
N ALA A 123 -2.76 -10.30 6.93
CA ALA A 123 -3.75 -11.12 7.63
C ALA A 123 -3.57 -11.10 9.16
N VAL A 124 -2.33 -11.19 9.65
CA VAL A 124 -2.02 -11.08 11.08
C VAL A 124 -2.41 -9.70 11.62
N LEU A 125 -2.10 -8.63 10.89
CA LEU A 125 -2.48 -7.26 11.26
C LEU A 125 -4.01 -7.10 11.27
N ALA A 126 -4.70 -7.66 10.28
CA ALA A 126 -6.15 -7.62 10.21
C ALA A 126 -6.79 -8.30 11.42
N PHE A 127 -6.39 -9.54 11.70
CA PHE A 127 -6.91 -10.29 12.82
C PHE A 127 -6.58 -9.62 14.16
N ALA A 128 -5.36 -9.11 14.34
CA ALA A 128 -4.95 -8.45 15.58
C ALA A 128 -5.73 -7.14 15.81
N LEU A 129 -5.96 -6.35 14.77
CA LEU A 129 -6.73 -5.10 14.86
C LEU A 129 -8.21 -5.37 15.12
N GLU A 130 -8.78 -6.38 14.47
CA GLU A 130 -10.18 -6.79 14.67
C GLU A 130 -10.40 -7.34 16.09
N ALA A 131 -9.50 -8.20 16.56
CA ALA A 131 -9.53 -8.72 17.93
C ALA A 131 -9.42 -7.60 18.97
N TYR A 132 -8.54 -6.61 18.74
CA TYR A 132 -8.41 -5.46 19.61
C TYR A 132 -9.64 -4.55 19.55
N ALA A 133 -10.20 -4.30 18.36
CA ALA A 133 -11.40 -3.51 18.19
C ALA A 133 -12.62 -4.12 18.91
N GLY A 134 -12.69 -5.45 18.99
CA GLY A 134 -13.71 -6.16 19.77
C GLY A 134 -13.63 -5.96 21.29
N THR A 135 -12.51 -5.42 21.80
CA THR A 135 -12.35 -5.08 23.23
C THR A 135 -12.79 -3.66 23.58
N LEU A 136 -13.08 -2.83 22.58
CA LEU A 136 -13.42 -1.42 22.77
C LEU A 136 -14.94 -1.20 22.81
N VAL A 137 -15.39 -0.32 23.71
CA VAL A 137 -16.78 0.14 23.74
C VAL A 137 -16.90 1.34 22.81
N TRP A 138 -17.71 1.19 21.77
CA TRP A 138 -17.84 2.17 20.71
C TRP A 138 -19.02 3.12 20.96
N GLU A 139 -18.73 4.40 21.22
CA GLU A 139 -19.78 5.42 21.47
C GLU A 139 -20.18 6.23 20.23
N ARG A 140 -19.31 6.34 19.21
CA ARG A 140 -19.53 7.23 18.03
C ARG A 140 -19.08 6.69 16.66
N ALA A 141 -18.29 5.62 16.61
CA ALA A 141 -17.73 5.07 15.36
C ALA A 141 -17.90 3.55 15.35
N THR A 142 -18.01 2.92 14.18
CA THR A 142 -18.05 1.45 14.09
C THR A 142 -16.64 0.87 14.15
N ALA A 143 -16.49 -0.38 14.62
CA ALA A 143 -15.20 -1.07 14.68
C ALA A 143 -14.48 -1.10 13.32
N ASP A 144 -15.23 -1.25 12.23
CA ASP A 144 -14.72 -1.25 10.86
C ASP A 144 -14.13 0.10 10.45
N ASP A 145 -14.77 1.21 10.84
CA ASP A 145 -14.27 2.57 10.58
C ASP A 145 -12.94 2.81 11.31
N TRP A 146 -12.80 2.29 12.52
CA TRP A 146 -11.58 2.42 13.32
C TRP A 146 -10.43 1.56 12.78
N VAL A 147 -10.69 0.30 12.42
CA VAL A 147 -9.67 -0.59 11.83
C VAL A 147 -9.19 -0.02 10.49
N GLY A 148 -10.09 0.51 9.67
CA GLY A 148 -9.75 1.23 8.44
C GLY A 148 -8.90 2.47 8.70
N HIS A 149 -9.27 3.29 9.70
CA HIS A 149 -8.52 4.49 10.05
C HIS A 149 -7.12 4.19 10.61
N VAL A 150 -6.99 3.23 11.52
CA VAL A 150 -5.72 2.86 12.19
C VAL A 150 -4.78 2.13 11.23
N GLY A 151 -5.29 1.18 10.45
CA GLY A 151 -4.50 0.43 9.48
C GLY A 151 -3.88 1.34 8.41
N LEU A 152 -4.65 2.32 7.93
CA LEU A 152 -4.24 3.16 6.82
C LEU A 152 -3.47 4.41 7.25
N ASN A 153 -3.92 5.09 8.30
CA ASN A 153 -3.31 6.36 8.73
C ASN A 153 -2.26 6.16 9.82
N ALA A 154 -2.51 5.36 10.85
CA ALA A 154 -1.58 5.25 11.97
C ALA A 154 -0.37 4.35 11.63
N LEU A 155 -0.61 3.16 11.07
CA LEU A 155 0.47 2.24 10.69
C LEU A 155 1.25 2.75 9.47
N GLY A 156 0.57 3.29 8.45
CA GLY A 156 1.21 3.89 7.29
C GLY A 156 2.13 5.05 7.67
N LEU A 157 1.64 5.99 8.50
CA LEU A 157 2.43 7.11 9.00
C LEU A 157 3.59 6.63 9.90
N ALA A 158 3.34 5.68 10.81
CA ALA A 158 4.37 5.15 11.70
C ALA A 158 5.51 4.48 10.94
N VAL A 159 5.22 3.73 9.87
CA VAL A 159 6.25 3.10 9.04
C VAL A 159 7.02 4.14 8.24
N ILE A 160 6.35 5.13 7.63
CA ILE A 160 7.02 6.22 6.90
C ILE A 160 7.92 7.03 7.84
N LEU A 161 7.43 7.39 9.03
CA LEU A 161 8.20 8.10 10.05
C LEU A 161 9.38 7.26 10.54
N HIS A 162 9.15 5.99 10.84
CA HIS A 162 10.22 5.08 11.27
C HIS A 162 11.32 5.01 10.22
N VAL A 163 10.99 4.81 8.94
CA VAL A 163 12.01 4.72 7.88
C VAL A 163 12.69 6.06 7.63
N ALA A 164 11.95 7.17 7.64
CA ALA A 164 12.49 8.51 7.44
C ALA A 164 13.47 8.91 8.55
N ILE A 165 13.20 8.50 9.79
CA ILE A 165 14.05 8.78 10.96
C ILE A 165 15.21 7.79 11.03
N SER A 166 14.94 6.48 10.95
CA SER A 166 15.94 5.41 11.12
C SER A 166 17.00 5.40 10.03
N ARG A 167 16.65 5.66 8.75
CA ARG A 167 17.65 5.67 7.66
C ARG A 167 18.52 6.93 7.64
N ARG A 168 18.14 7.99 8.35
CA ARG A 168 18.90 9.25 8.44
C ARG A 168 19.72 9.35 9.70
N TRP A 169 19.64 8.34 10.57
CA TRP A 169 20.36 8.31 11.82
C TRP A 169 21.70 7.56 11.68
N PRO A 170 22.81 8.06 12.24
CA PRO A 170 22.93 9.37 12.88
C PRO A 170 22.88 10.51 11.84
N PHE A 171 22.19 11.59 12.20
CA PHE A 171 22.21 12.80 11.38
C PHE A 171 23.63 13.34 11.37
N THR A 172 24.35 13.18 10.25
CA THR A 172 25.63 13.84 10.07
C THR A 172 25.35 15.33 10.03
N SER A 173 25.79 16.07 11.05
CA SER A 173 25.83 17.53 11.00
C SER A 173 26.77 17.91 9.87
N GLY A 174 26.21 18.23 8.70
CA GLY A 174 27.01 18.66 7.55
C GLY A 174 27.82 19.88 7.97
N SER A 175 29.14 19.75 8.02
CA SER A 175 30.04 20.89 8.03
C SER A 175 29.86 21.62 6.70
N PRO A 176 29.55 22.93 6.68
CA PRO A 176 29.52 23.67 5.44
C PRO A 176 30.94 23.72 4.86
N SER A 177 31.12 23.17 3.66
CA SER A 177 32.29 23.36 2.80
C SER A 177 31.87 24.12 1.56
#